data_AF-A0A6N7YH39-F1
#
_entry.id   AF-A0A6N7YH39-F1
#
_cell.length_a   1.000
_cell.length_b   1.000
_cell.length_c   1.000
_cell.angle_alpha   90.00
_cell.angle_beta   90.00
_cell.angle_gamma   90.00
#
_symmetry.space_group_name_H-M   'P 1'
#
loop_
_entity.id
_entity.type
_entity.pdbx_description
1 polymer ?
#
loop_
_entity_poly.entity_id
_entity_poly.type
_entity_poly.pdbx_seq_one_letter_code
_entity_poly.pdbx_strand_id
1 'polypeptide(L)'
;MITDSTRRIGAGALIATGVLHLVLAPEYLGEQAYIGVLFILGGLTAAAIGARLWTRDDASAWIAGALVAVGMAVGFVLSRTVGLPGFHESEWELSGLISVVLELGVAGIAAAALRAPRHHGAVTA
;
A
#
# COMPACT_ATOMS: atom_id res chain seq x y z
N MET A 1 -20.03 -3.55 9.90
CA MET A 1 -18.69 -3.75 10.47
C MET A 1 -17.90 -4.67 9.56
N ILE A 2 -16.63 -4.36 9.30
CA ILE A 2 -15.71 -5.30 8.65
C ILE A 2 -15.32 -6.37 9.67
N THR A 3 -15.13 -7.62 9.23
CA THR A 3 -14.71 -8.68 10.16
C THR A 3 -13.25 -8.47 10.59
N ASP A 4 -12.91 -8.91 11.79
CA ASP A 4 -11.53 -8.92 12.28
C ASP A 4 -10.58 -9.67 11.33
N SER A 5 -11.05 -10.78 10.74
CA SER A 5 -10.29 -11.54 9.75
C SER A 5 -10.01 -10.71 8.49
N THR A 6 -11.03 -10.02 7.94
CA THR A 6 -10.84 -9.18 6.75
C THR A 6 -9.92 -7.99 7.05
N ARG A 7 -10.03 -7.37 8.23
CA ARG A 7 -9.10 -6.32 8.65
C ARG A 7 -7.66 -6.84 8.71
N ARG A 8 -7.43 -7.99 9.34
CA ARG A 8 -6.10 -8.61 9.44
C ARG A 8 -5.53 -9.01 8.09
N ILE A 9 -6.38 -9.48 7.16
CA ILE A 9 -5.95 -9.76 5.78
C ILE A 9 -5.47 -8.48 5.10
N GLY A 10 -6.25 -7.39 5.16
CA GLY A 10 -5.84 -6.11 4.57
C GLY A 10 -4.57 -5.53 5.22
N ALA A 11 -4.48 -5.61 6.55
CA ALA A 11 -3.29 -5.21 7.28
C ALA A 11 -2.04 -6.04 6.87
N GLY A 12 -2.19 -7.36 6.77
CA GLY A 12 -1.14 -8.27 6.34
C GLY A 12 -0.69 -8.01 4.89
N ALA A 13 -1.64 -7.78 3.97
CA ALA A 13 -1.34 -7.43 2.59
C ALA A 13 -0.56 -6.11 2.48
N LEU A 14 -0.91 -5.10 3.29
CA LEU A 14 -0.19 -3.83 3.31
C LEU A 14 1.21 -3.95 3.93
N ILE A 15 1.39 -4.79 4.96
CA ILE A 15 2.72 -5.12 5.50
C ILE A 15 3.56 -5.85 4.45
N ALA A 16 3.00 -6.84 3.77
CA ALA A 16 3.70 -7.58 2.72
C ALA A 16 4.13 -6.66 1.56
N THR A 17 3.24 -5.75 1.14
CA THR A 17 3.56 -4.69 0.16
C THR A 17 4.74 -3.84 0.65
N GLY A 18 4.70 -3.43 1.92
CA GLY A 18 5.76 -2.63 2.52
C GLY A 18 7.11 -3.35 2.51
N VAL A 19 7.13 -4.63 2.89
CA VAL A 19 8.34 -5.47 2.88
C VAL A 19 8.88 -5.63 1.46
N LEU A 20 8.04 -5.93 0.47
CA LEU A 20 8.46 -6.06 -0.93
C LEU A 20 9.16 -4.79 -1.43
N HIS A 21 8.60 -3.62 -1.15
CA HIS A 21 9.22 -2.36 -1.54
C HIS A 21 10.57 -2.11 -0.86
N LEU A 22 10.69 -2.46 0.42
CA LEU A 22 11.96 -2.32 1.12
C LEU A 22 13.03 -3.28 0.60
N VAL A 23 12.64 -4.48 0.17
CA VAL A 23 13.54 -5.46 -0.46
C VAL A 23 14.03 -4.96 -1.82
N LEU A 24 13.15 -4.34 -2.63
CA LEU A 24 13.46 -3.82 -3.96
C LEU A 24 14.15 -2.44 -3.93
N ALA A 25 14.09 -1.72 -2.81
CA ALA A 25 14.66 -0.38 -2.70
C ALA A 25 16.15 -0.26 -3.07
N PRO A 26 17.06 -1.18 -2.69
CA PRO A 26 18.48 -1.06 -3.02
C PRO A 26 18.76 -1.12 -4.53
N GLU A 27 18.02 -1.94 -5.26
CA GLU A 27 18.07 -2.03 -6.72
C GLU A 27 17.70 -0.69 -7.35
N TYR A 28 16.52 -0.17 -6.99
CA TYR A 28 16.06 1.11 -7.53
C TYR A 28 16.84 2.33 -7.04
N LEU A 29 17.53 2.26 -5.90
CA LEU A 29 18.49 3.29 -5.50
C LEU A 29 19.69 3.34 -6.45
N GLY A 30 20.12 2.18 -6.95
CA GLY A 30 21.22 2.06 -7.92
C GLY A 30 20.83 2.50 -9.33
N GLU A 31 19.57 2.27 -9.72
CA GLU A 31 19.06 2.65 -11.04
C GLU A 31 18.67 4.13 -11.12
N GLN A 32 17.85 4.60 -10.18
CA GLN A 32 17.43 5.98 -10.11
C GLN A 32 17.09 6.38 -8.68
N ALA A 33 17.99 7.13 -8.04
CA ALA A 33 17.98 7.38 -6.59
C ALA A 33 16.61 7.82 -6.02
N TYR A 34 15.89 8.72 -6.69
CA TYR A 34 14.59 9.17 -6.17
C TYR A 34 13.52 8.06 -6.20
N ILE A 35 13.58 7.12 -7.15
CA ILE A 35 12.70 5.95 -7.19
C ILE A 35 13.01 5.05 -5.99
N GLY A 36 14.28 4.74 -5.74
CA GLY A 36 14.68 3.99 -4.55
C GLY A 36 14.22 4.65 -3.24
N VAL A 37 14.32 5.97 -3.12
CA VAL A 37 13.78 6.72 -1.96
C VAL A 37 12.26 6.57 -1.85
N LEU A 38 11.51 6.64 -2.96
CA LEU A 38 10.06 6.41 -2.95
C LEU A 38 9.72 4.99 -2.50
N PHE A 39 10.49 3.98 -2.92
CA PHE A 39 10.33 2.60 -2.44
C PHE A 39 10.55 2.49 -0.92
N ILE A 40 11.57 3.16 -0.38
CA ILE A 40 11.82 3.17 1.08
C ILE A 40 10.67 3.85 1.83
N LEU A 41 10.32 5.08 1.43
CA LEU A 41 9.29 5.86 2.11
C LEU A 41 7.93 5.17 2.03
N GLY A 42 7.58 4.69 0.83
CA GLY A 42 6.37 3.92 0.59
C GLY A 42 6.37 2.64 1.43
N GLY A 43 7.46 1.88 1.41
CA GLY A 43 7.59 0.62 2.12
C GLY A 43 7.43 0.75 3.63
N LEU A 44 8.14 1.72 4.24
CA LEU A 44 8.02 2.03 5.67
C LEU A 44 6.61 2.51 6.03
N THR A 45 6.02 3.37 5.20
CA THR A 45 4.69 3.93 5.44
C THR A 45 3.62 2.84 5.37
N ALA A 46 3.67 1.98 4.35
CA ALA A 46 2.77 0.84 4.19
C ALA A 46 2.87 -0.11 5.38
N ALA A 47 4.08 -0.51 5.78
CA ALA A 47 4.29 -1.39 6.92
C ALA A 47 3.75 -0.79 8.24
N ALA A 48 4.01 0.50 8.49
CA ALA A 48 3.53 1.20 9.68
C ALA A 48 1.99 1.30 9.72
N ILE A 49 1.35 1.63 8.60
CA ILE A 49 -0.12 1.68 8.49
C ILE A 49 -0.71 0.28 8.68
N GLY A 50 -0.10 -0.75 8.07
CA GLY A 50 -0.51 -2.13 8.23
C GLY A 50 -0.44 -2.59 9.69
N ALA A 51 0.65 -2.26 10.40
CA ALA A 51 0.76 -2.52 11.83
C ALA A 51 -0.33 -1.81 12.66
N ARG A 52 -0.68 -0.56 12.32
CA ARG A 52 -1.80 0.16 12.94
C ARG A 52 -3.12 -0.58 12.73
N LEU A 53 -3.43 -0.97 11.50
CA LEU A 53 -4.64 -1.72 11.14
C LEU A 53 -4.69 -3.12 11.75
N TRP A 54 -3.54 -3.72 12.03
CA TRP A 54 -3.45 -5.01 12.72
C TRP A 54 -4.07 -4.95 14.13
N THR A 55 -3.87 -3.82 14.82
CA THR A 55 -4.29 -3.63 16.21
C THR A 55 -5.71 -3.07 16.35
N ARG A 56 -6.20 -2.28 15.40
CA ARG A 56 -7.50 -1.61 15.48
C ARG A 56 -8.07 -1.27 14.12
N ASP A 57 -9.40 -1.27 14.02
CA ASP A 57 -10.10 -0.76 12.84
C ASP A 57 -10.12 0.77 12.86
N ASP A 58 -9.45 1.40 11.90
CA ASP A 58 -9.18 2.83 11.91
C ASP A 58 -9.38 3.42 10.51
N ALA A 59 -10.39 4.28 10.38
CA ALA A 59 -10.78 4.89 9.12
C ALA A 59 -9.63 5.67 8.46
N SER A 60 -8.86 6.41 9.27
CA SER A 60 -7.74 7.21 8.77
C SER A 60 -6.62 6.33 8.25
N ALA A 61 -6.37 5.20 8.90
CA ALA A 61 -5.39 4.22 8.46
C ALA A 61 -5.81 3.51 7.17
N TRP A 62 -7.11 3.20 7.00
CA TRP A 62 -7.62 2.67 5.73
C TRP A 62 -7.47 3.66 4.56
N ILE A 63 -7.79 4.93 4.77
CA ILE A 63 -7.62 5.97 3.74
C ILE A 63 -6.14 6.11 3.38
N ALA A 64 -5.28 6.29 4.38
CA ALA A 64 -3.84 6.45 4.16
C ALA A 64 -3.24 5.22 3.46
N GLY A 65 -3.59 4.02 3.91
CA GLY A 65 -3.11 2.77 3.30
C GLY A 65 -3.56 2.60 1.85
N ALA A 66 -4.81 2.95 1.55
CA ALA A 66 -5.33 2.93 0.18
C ALA A 66 -4.60 3.94 -0.72
N LEU A 67 -4.36 5.16 -0.24
CA LEU A 67 -3.63 6.19 -1.01
C LEU A 67 -2.19 5.76 -1.31
N VAL A 68 -1.49 5.18 -0.33
CA VAL A 68 -0.13 4.66 -0.52
C VAL A 68 -0.12 3.52 -1.53
N ALA A 69 -0.99 2.52 -1.34
CA ALA A 69 -1.08 1.36 -2.22
C ALA A 69 -1.42 1.74 -3.67
N VAL A 70 -2.43 2.60 -3.86
CA VAL A 70 -2.80 3.09 -5.19
C VAL A 70 -1.69 3.92 -5.80
N GLY A 71 -1.00 4.76 -5.02
CA GLY A 71 0.15 5.53 -5.49
C GLY A 71 1.29 4.66 -6.00
N MET A 72 1.60 3.56 -5.30
CA MET A 72 2.58 2.56 -5.72
C MET A 72 2.16 1.88 -7.03
N ALA A 73 0.92 1.38 -7.10
CA ALA A 73 0.39 0.72 -8.29
C ALA A 73 0.42 1.64 -9.52
N VAL A 74 0.01 2.89 -9.34
CA VAL A 74 0.06 3.91 -10.40
C VAL A 74 1.50 4.20 -10.80
N GLY A 75 2.42 4.34 -9.83
CA GLY A 75 3.84 4.54 -10.11
C GLY A 75 4.44 3.40 -10.94
N PHE A 76 4.11 2.15 -10.61
CA PHE A 76 4.51 0.96 -11.35
C PHE A 76 3.99 0.95 -12.79
N VAL A 77 2.70 1.23 -12.98
CA VAL A 77 2.10 1.28 -14.33
C VAL A 77 2.67 2.44 -15.15
N LEU A 78 2.85 3.62 -14.55
CA LEU A 78 3.40 4.78 -15.25
C LEU A 78 4.85 4.54 -15.69
N SER A 79 5.70 3.98 -14.82
CA SER A 79 7.09 3.67 -15.19
C SER A 79 7.20 2.71 -16.38
N ARG A 80 6.18 1.89 -16.62
CA ARG A 80 6.10 0.89 -17.70
C ARG A 80 5.33 1.29 -18.95
N THR A 81 4.69 2.45 -18.93
CA THR A 81 3.84 2.91 -20.04
C THR A 81 4.37 4.19 -20.64
N VAL A 82 4.35 5.27 -19.85
CA VAL A 82 4.78 6.61 -20.29
C VAL A 82 6.11 7.05 -19.65
N GLY A 83 6.60 6.28 -18.69
CA GLY A 83 7.77 6.61 -17.89
C GLY A 83 7.47 7.57 -16.73
N LEU A 84 8.45 7.67 -15.85
CA LEU A 84 8.59 8.66 -14.79
C LEU A 84 9.79 9.56 -15.12
N PRO A 85 9.95 10.72 -14.44
CA PRO A 85 11.07 11.63 -14.70
C PRO A 85 12.46 10.97 -14.58
N GLY A 86 13.07 10.61 -15.72
CA GLY A 86 14.37 9.94 -15.75
C GLY A 86 14.34 8.46 -15.38
N PHE A 87 13.17 7.81 -15.39
CA PHE A 87 13.03 6.38 -15.12
C PHE A 87 11.95 5.76 -16.00
N HIS A 88 12.29 4.74 -16.78
CA HIS A 88 11.34 3.99 -17.61
C HIS A 88 11.79 2.54 -17.71
N GLU A 89 10.86 1.61 -17.59
CA GLU A 89 11.14 0.18 -17.51
C GLU A 89 10.16 -0.57 -18.40
N SER A 90 10.63 -1.31 -19.40
CA SER A 90 9.73 -2.00 -20.33
C SER A 90 9.20 -3.32 -19.77
N GLU A 91 9.89 -3.89 -18.78
CA GLU A 91 9.62 -5.23 -18.29
C GLU A 91 8.57 -5.25 -17.17
N TRP A 92 7.59 -6.14 -17.29
CA TRP A 92 6.55 -6.38 -16.30
C TRP A 92 6.99 -7.50 -15.36
N GLU A 93 7.98 -7.18 -14.53
CA GLU A 93 8.56 -8.09 -13.55
C GLU A 93 7.50 -8.73 -12.63
N LEU A 94 7.70 -10.01 -12.32
CA LEU A 94 6.76 -10.78 -11.50
C LEU A 94 6.63 -10.18 -10.09
N SER A 95 7.73 -9.68 -9.53
CA SER A 95 7.75 -9.00 -8.22
C SER A 95 6.82 -7.78 -8.20
N GLY A 96 6.88 -6.97 -9.26
CA GLY A 96 6.02 -5.81 -9.44
C GLY A 96 4.55 -6.18 -9.65
N LEU A 97 4.27 -7.21 -10.46
CA LEU A 97 2.91 -7.71 -10.65
C LEU A 97 2.30 -8.24 -9.35
N ILE A 98 3.08 -8.97 -8.54
CA ILE A 98 2.66 -9.42 -7.21
C ILE A 98 2.34 -8.22 -6.30
N SER A 99 3.19 -7.18 -6.32
CA SER A 99 2.96 -5.95 -5.55
C SER A 99 1.65 -5.29 -5.94
N VAL A 100 1.38 -5.12 -7.24
CA VAL A 100 0.12 -4.53 -7.72
C VAL A 100 -1.11 -5.33 -7.29
N VAL A 101 -1.04 -6.66 -7.30
CA VAL A 101 -2.16 -7.49 -6.82
C VAL A 101 -2.43 -7.23 -5.32
N LEU A 102 -1.38 -7.12 -4.51
CA LEU A 102 -1.52 -6.80 -3.08
C LEU A 102 -2.09 -5.39 -2.89
N GLU A 103 -1.59 -4.41 -3.63
CA GLU A 103 -1.99 -3.00 -3.57
C GLU A 103 -3.47 -2.81 -3.94
N LEU A 104 -3.91 -3.42 -5.05
CA LEU A 104 -5.30 -3.40 -5.48
C LEU A 104 -6.20 -4.15 -4.50
N GLY A 105 -5.71 -5.26 -3.93
CA GLY A 105 -6.40 -5.98 -2.86
C GLY A 105 -6.62 -5.11 -1.62
N VAL A 106 -5.59 -4.37 -1.18
CA VAL A 106 -5.69 -3.40 -0.08
C VAL A 106 -6.69 -2.30 -0.42
N ALA A 107 -6.62 -1.73 -1.62
CA ALA A 107 -7.55 -0.68 -2.04
C ALA A 107 -9.02 -1.16 -2.02
N GLY A 108 -9.27 -2.40 -2.49
CA GLY A 108 -10.60 -3.01 -2.45
C GLY A 108 -11.11 -3.25 -1.02
N ILE A 109 -10.25 -3.80 -0.15
CA ILE A 109 -10.59 -4.01 1.27
C ILE A 109 -10.83 -2.67 1.98
N ALA A 110 -10.00 -1.67 1.73
CA ALA A 110 -10.15 -0.34 2.28
C ALA A 110 -11.50 0.28 1.84
N ALA A 111 -11.85 0.20 0.56
CA ALA A 111 -13.14 0.69 0.06
C ALA A 111 -14.32 0.01 0.77
N ALA A 112 -14.25 -1.31 1.01
CA ALA A 112 -15.26 -2.03 1.76
C ALA A 112 -15.30 -1.59 3.25
N ALA A 113 -14.14 -1.46 3.89
CA ALA A 113 -14.01 -1.01 5.28
C ALA A 113 -14.53 0.41 5.50
N LEU A 114 -14.34 1.29 4.51
CA LEU A 114 -14.81 2.68 4.55
C LEU A 114 -16.32 2.83 4.37
N ARG A 115 -16.97 1.86 3.71
CA ARG A 115 -18.43 1.82 3.52
C ARG A 115 -19.16 1.12 4.67
N ALA A 116 -18.47 0.34 5.49
CA ALA A 116 -19.08 -0.37 6.60
C ALA A 116 -19.57 0.60 7.68
N PRO A 117 -20.77 0.38 8.27
CA PRO A 117 -21.24 1.18 9.40
C PRO A 117 -20.23 1.14 10.57
N ARG A 118 -19.86 2.33 11.06
CA ARG A 118 -19.03 2.51 12.26
C ARG A 118 -19.90 3.03 13.40
N HIS A 119 -20.00 2.25 14.48
CA HIS A 119 -20.53 2.81 15.72
C HIS A 119 -19.47 3.74 16.29
N HIS A 120 -19.62 5.04 16.04
CA HIS A 120 -18.99 6.04 16.90
C HIS A 120 -19.69 5.89 18.24
N GLY A 121 -18.99 5.36 19.25
CA GLY A 121 -19.52 5.34 20.60
C GLY A 121 -19.96 6.77 20.92
N ALA A 122 -21.26 6.94 21.16
CA ALA A 122 -21.79 8.19 21.64
C ALA A 122 -20.96 8.55 22.87
N VAL A 123 -20.27 9.69 22.82
CA VAL A 123 -19.80 10.37 24.01
C VAL A 123 -21.08 10.77 24.74
N THR A 124 -21.54 9.90 25.64
CA THR A 124 -22.52 10.26 26.65
C THR A 124 -21.80 11.18 27.63
N ALA A 125 -21.92 12.48 27.41
CA ALA A 125 -21.73 13.51 28.41
C ALA A 125 -23.09 13.90 28.98
#